data_AF-A0A4Q5S148-F1
#
_entry.id   AF-A0A4Q5S148-F1
#
_cell.length_a   1.000
_cell.length_b   1.000
_cell.length_c   1.000
_cell.angle_alpha   90.00
_cell.angle_beta   90.00
_cell.angle_gamma   90.00
#
_symmetry.space_group_name_H-M   'P 1'
#
loop_
_entity.id
_entity.type
_entity.pdbx_description
1 polymer ?
#
loop_
_entity_poly.entity_id
_entity_poly.type
_entity_poly.pdbx_seq_one_letter_code
_entity_poly.pdbx_strand_id
1 'polypeptide(L)'
;MEEDYQKLRGGWADGDREREHALHLLFLAWMHWADPSSVTGMTDDPEAAELWNAIFDHFGGEESADTEFLYVAAIMATVTPWGFGGEEKYWVAAAERMETRAVCLDPGGFAPGTFEGRGDYGEYFAHQSRRRAEALSNEKGGA
;
A
#
# COMPACT_ATOMS: atom_id res chain seq x y z
N MET A 1 -9.07 -9.18 -8.79
CA MET A 1 -8.12 -8.18 -9.32
C MET A 1 -8.64 -7.37 -10.50
N GLU A 2 -8.60 -7.81 -11.78
CA GLU A 2 -8.94 -6.92 -12.93
C GLU A 2 -10.35 -6.31 -12.84
N GLU A 3 -11.39 -7.12 -12.57
CA GLU A 3 -12.77 -6.62 -12.40
C GLU A 3 -12.88 -5.60 -11.27
N ASP A 4 -12.23 -5.87 -10.13
CA ASP A 4 -12.20 -4.97 -8.97
C ASP A 4 -11.47 -3.67 -9.31
N TYR A 5 -10.36 -3.75 -10.05
CA TYR A 5 -9.59 -2.59 -10.47
C TYR A 5 -10.42 -1.68 -11.36
N GLN A 6 -11.06 -2.21 -12.41
CA GLN A 6 -11.88 -1.39 -13.30
C GLN A 6 -13.08 -0.78 -12.57
N LYS A 7 -13.72 -1.55 -11.68
CA LYS A 7 -14.84 -1.06 -10.87
C LYS A 7 -14.42 0.08 -9.94
N LEU A 8 -13.35 -0.10 -9.17
CA LEU A 8 -12.86 0.88 -8.22
C LEU A 8 -12.29 2.11 -8.93
N ARG A 9 -11.56 1.93 -10.04
CA ARG A 9 -11.07 3.02 -10.89
C ARG A 9 -12.22 3.84 -11.49
N GLY A 10 -13.27 3.18 -11.95
CA GLY A 10 -14.51 3.84 -12.39
C GLY A 10 -15.17 4.65 -11.27
N GLY A 11 -15.33 4.05 -10.09
CA GLY A 11 -15.84 4.74 -8.91
C GLY A 11 -14.99 5.95 -8.53
N TRP A 12 -13.67 5.83 -8.57
CA TRP A 12 -12.74 6.94 -8.33
C TRP A 12 -12.92 8.07 -9.36
N ALA A 13 -13.09 7.74 -10.64
CA ALA A 13 -13.38 8.74 -11.68
C ALA A 13 -14.72 9.45 -11.44
N ASP A 14 -15.72 8.75 -10.91
CA ASP A 14 -17.04 9.28 -10.57
C ASP A 14 -17.09 10.02 -9.22
N GLY A 15 -15.95 10.12 -8.51
CA GLY A 15 -15.84 10.88 -7.26
C GLY A 15 -16.01 10.06 -5.99
N ASP A 16 -16.05 8.73 -6.06
CA ASP A 16 -16.01 7.87 -4.87
C ASP A 16 -14.64 8.01 -4.18
N ARG A 17 -14.69 8.45 -2.93
CA ARG A 17 -13.52 8.65 -2.05
C ARG A 17 -13.72 7.94 -0.72
N GLU A 18 -14.54 6.89 -0.71
CA GLU A 18 -14.65 6.01 0.44
C GLU A 18 -13.27 5.38 0.72
N ARG A 19 -12.91 5.36 2.01
CA ARG A 19 -11.56 5.04 2.47
C ARG A 19 -11.12 3.63 2.06
N GLU A 20 -11.97 2.64 2.29
CA GLU A 20 -11.67 1.24 1.97
C GLU A 20 -11.47 1.04 0.47
N HIS A 21 -12.35 1.63 -0.34
CA HIS A 21 -12.25 1.62 -1.79
C HIS A 21 -10.95 2.27 -2.28
N ALA A 22 -10.57 3.42 -1.70
CA ALA A 22 -9.35 4.12 -2.05
C ALA A 22 -8.08 3.30 -1.67
N LEU A 23 -8.05 2.68 -0.49
CA LEU A 23 -6.93 1.80 -0.09
C LEU A 23 -6.79 0.59 -1.01
N HIS A 24 -7.90 -0.05 -1.36
CA HIS A 24 -7.89 -1.19 -2.26
C HIS A 24 -7.45 -0.77 -3.67
N LEU A 25 -7.96 0.36 -4.17
CA LEU A 25 -7.55 0.88 -5.48
C LEU A 25 -6.07 1.27 -5.50
N LEU A 26 -5.54 1.87 -4.43
CA LEU A 26 -4.11 2.18 -4.28
C LEU A 26 -3.27 0.91 -4.44
N PHE A 27 -3.68 -0.18 -3.79
CA PHE A 27 -3.01 -1.48 -3.91
C PHE A 27 -3.09 -2.05 -5.33
N LEU A 28 -4.27 -2.03 -5.96
CA LEU A 28 -4.41 -2.56 -7.32
C LEU A 28 -3.61 -1.75 -8.35
N ALA A 29 -3.58 -0.41 -8.22
CA ALA A 29 -2.72 0.44 -9.03
C ALA A 29 -1.23 0.08 -8.85
N TRP A 30 -0.83 -0.24 -7.62
CA TRP A 30 0.54 -0.68 -7.31
C TRP A 30 0.88 -2.07 -7.87
N MET A 31 -0.09 -2.98 -7.97
CA MET A 31 0.13 -4.34 -8.49
C MET A 31 0.64 -4.37 -9.93
N HIS A 32 0.46 -3.31 -10.72
CA HIS A 32 1.05 -3.20 -12.07
C HIS A 32 2.58 -3.18 -12.07
N TRP A 33 3.23 -2.78 -10.97
CA TRP A 33 4.69 -2.86 -10.82
C TRP A 33 5.13 -4.02 -9.93
N ALA A 34 4.30 -4.39 -8.94
CA ALA A 34 4.66 -5.41 -7.96
C ALA A 34 4.74 -6.81 -8.56
N ASP A 35 3.84 -7.13 -9.51
CA ASP A 35 3.77 -8.43 -10.17
C ASP A 35 3.44 -8.31 -11.66
N PRO A 36 3.90 -9.26 -12.50
CA PRO A 36 3.59 -9.25 -13.94
C PRO A 36 2.11 -9.58 -14.20
N SER A 37 1.57 -9.09 -15.32
CA SER A 37 0.19 -9.32 -15.76
C SER A 37 -0.20 -10.80 -15.88
N SER A 38 0.76 -11.69 -16.14
CA SER A 38 0.53 -13.14 -16.18
C SER A 38 0.18 -13.75 -14.82
N VAL A 39 0.55 -13.07 -13.72
CA VAL A 39 0.26 -13.47 -12.34
C VAL A 39 -1.00 -12.77 -11.85
N THR A 40 -1.09 -11.46 -12.05
CA THR A 40 -2.21 -10.65 -11.54
C THR A 40 -3.48 -10.81 -12.38
N GLY A 41 -3.35 -11.22 -13.65
CA GLY A 41 -4.42 -11.23 -14.63
C GLY A 41 -4.87 -9.83 -15.06
N MET A 42 -4.15 -8.79 -14.65
CA MET A 42 -4.51 -7.40 -14.93
C MET A 42 -3.95 -6.94 -16.29
N THR A 43 -4.73 -6.14 -17.00
CA THR A 43 -4.27 -5.49 -18.24
C THR A 43 -3.30 -4.38 -17.88
N ASP A 44 -2.23 -4.19 -18.66
CA ASP A 44 -1.30 -3.08 -18.43
C ASP A 44 -2.02 -1.72 -18.49
N ASP A 45 -1.82 -0.88 -17.47
CA ASP A 45 -2.43 0.44 -17.37
C ASP A 45 -1.34 1.52 -17.31
N PRO A 46 -1.15 2.29 -18.39
CA PRO A 46 -0.13 3.34 -18.41
C PRO A 46 -0.43 4.50 -17.44
N GLU A 47 -1.67 4.63 -16.96
CA GLU A 47 -2.10 5.67 -16.02
C GLU A 47 -2.01 5.22 -14.56
N ALA A 48 -1.60 3.98 -14.27
CA ALA A 48 -1.52 3.44 -12.91
C ALA A 48 -0.67 4.31 -11.98
N ALA A 49 0.44 4.89 -12.48
CA ALA A 49 1.31 5.77 -11.71
C ALA A 49 0.61 7.07 -11.30
N GLU A 50 -0.13 7.68 -12.23
CA GLU A 50 -0.87 8.91 -11.97
C GLU A 50 -2.02 8.64 -11.00
N LEU A 51 -2.72 7.52 -11.17
CA LEU A 51 -3.79 7.09 -10.28
C LEU A 51 -3.28 6.84 -8.86
N TRP A 52 -2.17 6.11 -8.72
CA TRP A 52 -1.57 5.84 -7.41
C TRP A 52 -1.19 7.14 -6.69
N ASN A 53 -0.53 8.07 -7.39
CA ASN A 53 -0.16 9.37 -6.82
C ASN A 53 -1.39 10.21 -6.44
N ALA A 54 -2.45 10.20 -7.26
CA ALA A 54 -3.69 10.91 -6.94
C ALA A 54 -4.36 10.37 -5.66
N ILE A 55 -4.32 9.06 -5.43
CA ILE A 55 -4.85 8.44 -4.21
C ILE A 55 -3.93 8.73 -3.03
N PHE A 56 -2.61 8.65 -3.23
CA PHE A 56 -1.62 9.03 -2.23
C PHE A 56 -1.83 10.45 -1.71
N ASP A 57 -1.98 11.42 -2.62
CA ASP A 57 -2.26 12.81 -2.29
C ASP A 57 -3.62 12.99 -1.59
N HIS A 58 -4.63 12.22 -1.99
CA HIS A 58 -5.95 12.23 -1.34
C HIS A 58 -5.87 11.88 0.15
N PHE A 59 -5.02 10.92 0.52
CA PHE A 59 -4.77 10.58 1.92
C PHE A 59 -3.90 11.60 2.66
N GLY A 60 -3.36 12.63 1.98
CA GLY A 60 -2.45 13.61 2.54
C GLY A 60 -0.97 13.22 2.45
N GLY A 61 -0.66 12.20 1.64
CA GLY A 61 0.70 11.70 1.42
C GLY A 61 1.43 11.34 2.70
N GLU A 62 2.72 11.67 2.78
CA GLU A 62 3.58 11.30 3.92
C GLU A 62 3.09 11.86 5.26
N GLU A 63 2.30 12.94 5.24
CA GLU A 63 1.77 13.60 6.43
C GLU A 63 0.36 13.12 6.80
N SER A 64 -0.14 12.05 6.17
CA SER A 64 -1.43 11.46 6.47
C SER A 64 -1.62 11.19 7.97
N ALA A 65 -2.85 11.29 8.45
CA ALA A 65 -3.22 10.84 9.79
C ALA A 65 -3.75 9.39 9.79
N ASP A 66 -3.91 8.79 8.60
CA ASP A 66 -4.36 7.42 8.45
C ASP A 66 -3.19 6.46 8.58
N THR A 67 -3.13 5.76 9.72
CA THR A 67 -2.01 4.89 10.07
C THR A 67 -1.89 3.69 9.14
N GLU A 68 -3.02 3.17 8.64
CA GLU A 68 -3.04 2.02 7.76
C GLU A 68 -2.54 2.41 6.38
N PHE A 69 -3.01 3.55 5.85
CA PHE A 69 -2.50 4.11 4.61
C PHE A 69 -0.98 4.30 4.67
N LEU A 70 -0.47 4.96 5.72
CA LEU A 70 0.97 5.18 5.87
C LEU A 70 1.75 3.86 5.91
N TYR A 71 1.22 2.87 6.62
CA TYR A 71 1.83 1.56 6.73
C TYR A 71 1.89 0.84 5.38
N VAL A 72 0.77 0.77 4.64
CA VAL A 72 0.73 0.07 3.36
C VAL A 72 1.49 0.83 2.27
N ALA A 73 1.41 2.15 2.22
CA ALA A 73 2.15 2.98 1.28
C ALA A 73 3.66 2.89 1.50
N ALA A 74 4.12 2.82 2.75
CA ALA A 74 5.53 2.58 3.07
C ALA A 74 6.02 1.23 2.55
N ILE A 75 5.22 0.17 2.70
CA ILE A 75 5.56 -1.15 2.15
C ILE A 75 5.65 -1.09 0.62
N MET A 76 4.65 -0.52 -0.05
CA MET A 76 4.64 -0.37 -1.51
C MET A 76 5.88 0.41 -1.99
N ALA A 77 6.17 1.53 -1.35
CA ALA A 77 7.35 2.38 -1.62
C ALA A 77 8.68 1.64 -1.39
N THR A 78 8.74 0.74 -0.41
CA THR A 78 9.92 -0.07 -0.12
C THR A 78 10.14 -1.15 -1.18
N VAL A 79 9.07 -1.77 -1.66
CA VAL A 79 9.14 -2.90 -2.61
C VAL A 79 9.42 -2.43 -4.03
N THR A 80 8.80 -1.33 -4.46
CA THR A 80 8.94 -0.81 -5.85
C THR A 80 9.22 0.70 -5.87
N PRO A 81 10.32 1.20 -5.27
CA PRO A 81 10.60 2.64 -5.17
C PRO A 81 10.72 3.35 -6.54
N TRP A 82 10.94 2.61 -7.62
CA TRP A 82 10.96 3.11 -9.00
C TRP A 82 9.58 3.27 -9.66
N GLY A 83 8.50 2.76 -9.03
CA GLY A 83 7.16 2.66 -9.65
C GLY A 83 6.33 3.95 -9.63
N PHE A 84 6.65 4.90 -8.76
CA PHE A 84 5.78 6.05 -8.46
C PHE A 84 6.19 7.34 -9.19
N GLY A 85 7.16 7.26 -10.10
CA GLY A 85 7.79 8.41 -10.74
C GLY A 85 8.80 9.13 -9.82
N GLY A 86 9.45 10.18 -10.32
CA GLY A 86 10.46 10.91 -9.56
C GLY A 86 11.76 10.12 -9.33
N GLU A 87 12.55 10.54 -8.32
CA GLU A 87 13.81 9.88 -7.98
C GLU A 87 13.59 8.70 -7.03
N GLU A 88 14.11 7.52 -7.35
CA GLU A 88 14.01 6.32 -6.50
C GLU A 88 14.43 6.57 -5.04
N LYS A 89 15.50 7.36 -4.85
CA LYS A 89 16.01 7.74 -3.53
C LYS A 89 15.01 8.52 -2.69
N TYR A 90 14.15 9.31 -3.34
CA TYR A 90 13.09 10.02 -2.65
C TYR A 90 12.10 9.02 -2.04
N TRP A 91 11.64 8.03 -2.81
CA TRP A 91 10.66 7.04 -2.34
C TRP A 91 11.19 6.10 -1.28
N VAL A 92 12.48 5.73 -1.36
CA VAL A 92 13.14 5.00 -0.27
C VAL A 92 13.09 5.81 1.03
N ALA A 93 13.44 7.10 0.97
CA ALA A 93 13.40 7.97 2.15
C ALA A 93 11.96 8.27 2.61
N ALA A 94 10.99 8.35 1.69
CA ALA A 94 9.58 8.54 2.01
C ALA A 94 9.00 7.32 2.72
N ALA A 95 9.37 6.11 2.31
CA ALA A 95 8.97 4.88 2.98
C ALA A 95 9.38 4.87 4.45
N GLU A 96 10.64 5.24 4.76
CA GLU A 96 11.14 5.34 6.13
C GLU A 96 10.36 6.37 6.98
N ARG A 97 10.01 7.52 6.40
CA ARG A 97 9.24 8.58 7.08
C ARG A 97 7.81 8.14 7.34
N MET A 98 7.14 7.55 6.35
CA MET A 98 5.77 7.03 6.49
C MET A 98 5.69 5.92 7.54
N GLU A 99 6.66 5.00 7.53
CA GLU A 99 6.75 3.93 8.52
C GLU A 99 6.95 4.49 9.94
N THR A 100 7.89 5.42 10.09
CA THR A 100 8.15 6.08 11.38
C THR A 100 6.88 6.77 11.89
N ARG A 101 6.18 7.49 11.01
CA ARG A 101 4.94 8.19 11.36
C ARG A 101 3.82 7.21 11.74
N ALA A 102 3.64 6.13 10.99
CA ALA A 102 2.65 5.09 11.30
C ALA A 102 2.89 4.53 12.71
N VAL A 103 4.15 4.24 13.07
CA VAL A 103 4.53 3.77 14.42
C VAL A 103 4.31 4.84 15.50
N CYS A 104 4.57 6.12 15.20
CA CYS A 104 4.29 7.20 16.15
C CYS A 104 2.80 7.37 16.44
N LEU A 105 1.95 7.22 15.43
CA LEU A 105 0.50 7.34 15.54
C LEU A 105 -0.14 6.10 16.17
N ASP A 106 0.36 4.91 15.82
CA ASP A 106 -0.06 3.63 16.40
C ASP A 106 1.15 2.74 16.73
N PRO A 107 1.70 2.84 17.95
CA PRO A 107 2.83 2.02 18.39
C PRO A 107 2.53 0.52 18.46
N GLY A 108 1.25 0.14 18.49
CA GLY A 108 0.83 -1.26 18.44
C GLY A 108 1.03 -1.88 17.07
N GLY A 109 1.13 -1.05 16.03
CA GLY A 109 1.23 -1.46 14.64
C GLY A 109 0.01 -2.26 14.18
N PHE A 110 0.17 -2.99 13.08
CA PHE A 110 -0.92 -3.75 12.49
C PHE A 110 -0.77 -5.24 12.78
N ALA A 111 -1.79 -5.81 13.43
CA ALA A 111 -1.93 -7.25 13.54
C ALA A 111 -2.48 -7.83 12.22
N PRO A 112 -2.21 -9.10 11.90
CA PRO A 112 -2.73 -9.73 10.67
C PRO A 112 -4.26 -9.66 10.56
N GLY A 113 -4.96 -9.83 11.69
CA GLY A 113 -6.40 -9.74 11.78
C GLY A 113 -6.99 -8.37 11.40
N THR A 114 -6.18 -7.31 11.32
CA THR A 114 -6.64 -6.00 10.81
C THR A 114 -6.92 -6.03 9.30
N PHE A 115 -6.28 -6.93 8.57
CA PHE A 115 -6.37 -7.02 7.11
C PHE A 115 -7.19 -8.22 6.64
N GLU A 116 -7.31 -9.27 7.46
CA GLU A 116 -7.99 -10.51 7.09
C GLU A 116 -9.45 -10.30 6.65
N GLY A 117 -9.84 -10.96 5.55
CA GLY A 117 -11.18 -10.87 4.98
C GLY A 117 -11.41 -9.71 4.00
N ARG A 118 -10.39 -8.92 3.68
CA ARG A 118 -10.47 -7.74 2.79
C ARG A 118 -9.96 -8.01 1.37
N GLY A 119 -10.18 -9.22 0.87
CA GLY A 119 -9.73 -9.66 -0.46
C GLY A 119 -8.20 -9.69 -0.61
N ASP A 120 -7.72 -9.54 -1.85
CA ASP A 120 -6.29 -9.62 -2.18
C ASP A 120 -5.45 -8.58 -1.42
N TYR A 121 -5.95 -7.35 -1.28
CA TYR A 121 -5.37 -6.31 -0.42
C TYR A 121 -5.15 -6.83 1.00
N GLY A 122 -6.22 -7.37 1.59
CA GLY A 122 -6.21 -7.89 2.94
C GLY A 122 -5.25 -9.05 3.13
N GLU A 123 -5.25 -10.02 2.21
CA GLU A 123 -4.37 -11.18 2.25
C GLU A 123 -2.89 -10.79 2.16
N TYR A 124 -2.56 -9.85 1.27
CA TYR A 124 -1.20 -9.35 1.10
C TYR A 124 -0.68 -8.68 2.38
N PHE A 125 -1.41 -7.71 2.93
CA PHE A 125 -0.95 -6.98 4.12
C PHE A 125 -1.08 -7.77 5.42
N ALA A 126 -2.01 -8.73 5.50
CA ALA A 126 -2.00 -9.73 6.57
C ALA A 126 -0.71 -10.57 6.54
N HIS A 127 -0.22 -10.95 5.35
CA HIS A 127 1.04 -11.66 5.23
C HIS A 127 2.25 -10.78 5.60
N GLN A 128 2.30 -9.54 5.12
CA GLN A 128 3.40 -8.60 5.45
C GLN A 128 3.48 -8.31 6.95
N SER A 129 2.34 -8.09 7.60
CA SER A 129 2.28 -7.86 9.05
C SER A 129 2.77 -9.07 9.87
N ARG A 130 2.44 -10.30 9.47
CA ARG A 130 2.99 -11.52 10.09
C ARG A 130 4.51 -11.57 10.02
N ARG A 131 5.08 -11.39 8.82
CA ARG A 131 6.54 -11.43 8.61
C ARG A 131 7.26 -10.36 9.45
N ARG A 132 6.65 -9.19 9.56
CA ARG A 132 7.19 -8.08 10.36
C ARG A 132 7.15 -8.39 11.85
N ALA A 133 6.07 -8.98 12.35
CA ALA A 133 5.99 -9.43 13.74
C ALA A 133 7.05 -10.50 14.07
N GLU A 134 7.25 -11.47 13.17
CA GLU A 134 8.27 -12.52 13.31
C GLU A 134 9.70 -11.95 13.35
N ALA A 135 10.01 -10.98 12.49
CA ALA A 135 11.31 -10.31 12.48
C ALA A 135 11.60 -9.63 13.84
N LEU A 136 10.62 -8.89 14.37
CA LEU A 136 10.75 -8.22 15.68
C LEU A 136 10.88 -9.21 16.84
N SER A 137 10.22 -10.37 16.77
CA SER A 137 10.37 -11.43 17.77
C SER A 137 11.77 -12.06 17.74
N ASN A 138 12.35 -12.26 16.55
CA ASN A 138 13.69 -12.82 16.39
C ASN A 138 14.78 -11.86 16.87
N GLU A 139 14.62 -10.55 16.66
CA GLU A 139 15.55 -9.54 17.18
C GLU A 139 15.55 -9.46 18.70
N LYS A 140 14.40 -9.71 19.36
CA LYS A 140 14.27 -9.71 20.81
C LYS A 140 14.72 -11.01 21.48
N GLY A 141 14.74 -12.13 20.74
CA GLY A 141 15.14 -13.45 21.24
C GLY A 141 16.62 -13.78 21.06
N GLY A 142 17.39 -12.94 20.38
CA GLY A 142 18.81 -13.13 20.08
C GLY A 142 19.79 -12.41 21.02
N ALA A 143 19.32 -11.87 22.15
CA ALA A 143 20.13 -11.15 23.14
C ALA A 143 20.42 -12.01 24.39
#